data_AF-A0A2M8MX12-F1
#
_entry.id   AF-A0A2M8MX12-F1
#
_cell.length_a   1.000
_cell.length_b   1.000
_cell.length_c   1.000
_cell.angle_alpha   90.00
_cell.angle_beta   90.00
_cell.angle_gamma   90.00
#
_symmetry.space_group_name_H-M   'P 1'
#
loop_
_entity.id
_entity.type
_entity.pdbx_description
1 polymer ?
#
loop_
_entity_poly.entity_id
_entity_poly.type
_entity_poly.pdbx_seq_one_letter_code
_entity_poly.pdbx_strand_id
1 'polypeptide(L)'
;MPLPYPGPIAPQWQAAAAAKGFAIIGRIRDRYHLALSCDACGHVHASRIYTLMSAQPHCPACMIARLNQDAAAAGLAHLRLDANSRHYSHYRAPCGHSLRRQHEIVRRMAAGNTGLRCETCHAATEASEADAKGWKLLGPDLQGNPNYRLYAHADGCGATQRIARANMQTGRFECSSCGEGWAAALSFLYAMRFTLPSGQELVKLGYSRDPDSRLAHQLRIGRDMPCEILRRVPMRTGHDAICAEKPLHAKLRDRHPQAVVDPRVYRGKIRVCSEIYDTSLTQDVLALLDGIARRALDS
;
A
#
# COMPACT_ATOMS: atom_id res chain seq x y z
N MET A 1 -22.38 0.13 -43.93
CA MET A 1 -21.17 0.04 -44.78
C MET A 1 -20.52 1.41 -44.87
N PRO A 2 -19.18 1.53 -44.77
CA PRO A 2 -18.49 2.80 -44.98
C PRO A 2 -18.63 3.25 -46.45
N LEU A 3 -18.69 4.57 -46.67
CA LEU A 3 -18.87 5.16 -48.00
C LEU A 3 -17.69 4.78 -48.92
N PRO A 4 -17.95 4.32 -50.15
CA PRO A 4 -16.89 4.00 -51.11
C PRO A 4 -16.16 5.28 -51.53
N TYR A 5 -14.84 5.18 -51.69
CA TYR A 5 -14.00 6.26 -52.20
C TYR A 5 -13.44 5.86 -53.58
N PRO A 6 -13.61 6.68 -54.63
CA PRO A 6 -13.18 6.32 -55.98
C PRO A 6 -11.66 6.34 -56.14
N GLY A 7 -11.14 5.49 -57.03
CA GLY A 7 -9.75 5.50 -57.46
C GLY A 7 -9.05 4.14 -57.34
N PRO A 8 -7.90 3.98 -58.01
CA PRO A 8 -7.23 2.70 -58.12
C PRO A 8 -6.66 2.23 -56.77
N ILE A 9 -6.61 0.92 -56.58
CA ILE A 9 -5.85 0.26 -55.51
C ILE A 9 -4.48 -0.05 -56.08
N ALA A 10 -3.42 0.50 -55.46
CA ALA A 10 -2.07 0.30 -55.96
C ALA A 10 -1.61 -1.16 -55.77
N PRO A 11 -0.88 -1.77 -56.73
CA PRO A 11 -0.41 -3.16 -56.62
C PRO A 11 0.39 -3.44 -55.35
N GLN A 12 1.22 -2.49 -54.90
CA GLN A 12 1.99 -2.62 -53.68
C GLN A 12 1.11 -2.73 -52.42
N TRP A 13 -0.08 -2.12 -52.40
CA TRP A 13 -1.01 -2.25 -51.28
C TRP A 13 -1.65 -3.64 -51.26
N GLN A 14 -2.01 -4.18 -52.43
CA GLN A 14 -2.54 -5.55 -52.51
C GLN A 14 -1.51 -6.58 -52.04
N ALA A 15 -0.26 -6.47 -52.50
CA ALA A 15 0.82 -7.35 -52.05
C ALA A 15 1.05 -7.26 -50.53
N ALA A 16 1.04 -6.04 -49.97
CA ALA A 16 1.19 -5.83 -48.53
C ALA A 16 0.02 -6.38 -47.71
N ALA A 17 -1.22 -6.28 -48.22
CA ALA A 17 -2.40 -6.84 -47.57
C ALA A 17 -2.35 -8.37 -47.56
N ALA A 18 -2.08 -8.98 -48.72
CA ALA A 18 -1.99 -10.43 -48.85
C ALA A 18 -0.90 -11.03 -47.95
N ALA A 19 0.28 -10.41 -47.93
CA ALA A 19 1.39 -10.83 -47.05
C ALA A 19 1.04 -10.76 -45.55
N LYS A 20 0.05 -9.94 -45.18
CA LYS A 20 -0.41 -9.74 -43.79
C LYS A 20 -1.70 -10.49 -43.47
N GLY A 21 -2.22 -11.31 -44.39
CA GLY A 21 -3.44 -12.11 -44.23
C GLY A 21 -4.74 -11.33 -44.43
N PHE A 22 -4.74 -10.38 -45.37
CA PHE A 22 -5.91 -9.58 -45.72
C PHE A 22 -6.08 -9.41 -47.24
N ALA A 23 -7.33 -9.34 -47.69
CA ALA A 23 -7.71 -8.87 -49.02
C ALA A 23 -8.22 -7.42 -48.99
N ILE A 24 -7.88 -6.59 -49.98
CA ILE A 24 -8.43 -5.24 -50.13
C ILE A 24 -9.72 -5.32 -50.94
N ILE A 25 -10.85 -4.95 -50.33
CA ILE A 25 -12.16 -4.94 -50.98
C ILE A 25 -12.42 -3.62 -51.71
N GLY A 26 -11.83 -2.52 -51.23
CA GLY A 26 -12.04 -1.21 -51.81
C GLY A 26 -11.38 -0.10 -51.01
N ARG A 27 -11.37 1.11 -51.58
CA ARG A 27 -11.09 2.34 -50.84
C ARG A 27 -12.40 2.86 -50.24
N ILE A 28 -12.34 3.38 -49.03
CA ILE A 28 -13.52 3.81 -48.28
C ILE A 28 -13.22 5.10 -47.52
N ARG A 29 -14.25 5.85 -47.13
CA ARG A 29 -14.20 7.10 -46.33
C ARG A 29 -13.44 8.25 -47.00
N ASP A 30 -12.16 8.09 -47.26
CA ASP A 30 -11.27 9.10 -47.84
C ASP A 30 -10.09 8.44 -48.57
N ARG A 31 -9.16 9.28 -49.06
CA ARG A 31 -8.00 8.81 -49.82
C ARG A 31 -7.03 7.91 -49.05
N TYR A 32 -7.11 7.87 -47.71
CA TYR A 32 -6.18 7.17 -46.82
C TYR A 32 -6.73 5.86 -46.23
N HIS A 33 -7.99 5.50 -46.47
CA HIS A 33 -8.59 4.33 -45.86
C HIS A 33 -8.95 3.24 -46.89
N LEU A 34 -8.65 2.01 -46.49
CA LEU A 34 -8.97 0.78 -47.22
C LEU A 34 -9.96 -0.05 -46.40
N ALA A 35 -10.87 -0.73 -47.09
CA ALA A 35 -11.64 -1.83 -46.54
C ALA A 35 -10.81 -3.11 -46.68
N LEU A 36 -10.37 -3.66 -45.54
CA LEU A 36 -9.63 -4.92 -45.48
C LEU A 36 -10.57 -6.04 -45.03
N SER A 37 -10.64 -7.12 -45.81
CA SER A 37 -11.24 -8.39 -45.41
C SER A 37 -10.15 -9.26 -44.80
N CYS A 38 -10.42 -9.84 -43.62
CA CYS A 38 -9.49 -10.75 -42.97
C CYS A 38 -9.62 -12.16 -43.53
N ASP A 39 -8.51 -12.77 -43.94
CA ASP A 39 -8.55 -14.10 -44.54
C ASP A 39 -8.95 -15.20 -43.55
N ALA A 40 -8.68 -14.98 -42.25
CA ALA A 40 -9.00 -15.95 -41.19
C ALA A 40 -10.48 -15.97 -40.77
N CYS A 41 -11.21 -14.84 -40.86
CA CYS A 41 -12.60 -14.76 -40.38
C CYS A 41 -13.58 -14.07 -41.33
N GLY A 42 -13.12 -13.58 -42.48
CA GLY A 42 -13.92 -12.85 -43.47
C GLY A 42 -14.38 -11.45 -43.04
N HIS A 43 -14.04 -10.99 -41.82
CA HIS A 43 -14.51 -9.71 -41.32
C HIS A 43 -13.89 -8.54 -42.08
N VAL A 44 -14.75 -7.66 -42.60
CA VAL A 44 -14.36 -6.44 -43.30
C VAL A 44 -14.27 -5.28 -42.31
N HIS A 45 -13.11 -4.62 -42.26
CA HIS A 45 -12.87 -3.47 -41.40
C HIS A 45 -12.10 -2.36 -42.12
N ALA A 46 -12.20 -1.14 -41.60
CA ALA A 46 -11.44 -0.02 -42.12
C ALA A 46 -10.03 0.01 -41.55
N SER A 47 -9.03 0.17 -42.42
CA SER A 47 -7.63 0.36 -42.04
C SER A 47 -7.03 1.53 -42.80
N ARG A 48 -6.13 2.28 -42.16
CA ARG A 48 -5.37 3.33 -42.86
C ARG A 48 -4.30 2.68 -43.73
N ILE A 49 -4.09 3.22 -44.92
CA ILE A 49 -3.02 2.78 -45.84
C ILE A 49 -1.67 2.82 -45.11
N TYR A 50 -1.40 3.87 -44.34
CA TYR A 50 -0.16 3.96 -43.55
C TYR A 50 0.01 2.76 -42.61
N THR A 51 -1.03 2.39 -41.85
CA THR A 51 -0.99 1.23 -40.94
C THR A 51 -0.74 -0.06 -41.70
N LEU A 52 -1.41 -0.25 -42.85
CA LEU A 52 -1.17 -1.41 -43.72
C LEU A 52 0.27 -1.45 -44.21
N MET A 53 0.90 -0.31 -44.51
CA MET A 53 2.27 -0.30 -45.05
C MET A 53 3.33 -0.42 -43.96
N SER A 54 3.15 0.19 -42.79
CA SER A 54 4.19 0.30 -41.76
C SER A 54 4.07 -0.68 -40.59
N ALA A 55 2.91 -1.30 -40.38
CA ALA A 55 2.64 -2.16 -39.22
C ALA A 55 1.75 -3.37 -39.59
N GLN A 56 1.45 -4.22 -38.61
CA GLN A 56 0.48 -5.31 -38.75
C GLN A 56 -0.92 -4.80 -38.37
N PRO A 57 -1.89 -4.70 -39.30
CA PRO A 57 -3.28 -4.44 -38.96
C PRO A 57 -3.84 -5.59 -38.12
N HIS A 58 -4.59 -5.26 -37.08
CA HIS A 58 -5.33 -6.25 -36.29
C HIS A 58 -6.77 -6.28 -36.77
N CYS A 59 -7.28 -7.46 -37.12
CA CYS A 59 -8.70 -7.65 -37.38
C CYS A 59 -9.49 -7.46 -36.06
N PRO A 60 -10.44 -6.51 -35.99
CA PRO A 60 -11.23 -6.29 -34.78
C PRO A 60 -12.02 -7.54 -34.36
N ALA A 61 -12.58 -8.29 -35.32
CA ALA A 61 -13.34 -9.51 -35.03
C ALA A 61 -12.46 -10.62 -34.43
N CYS A 62 -11.30 -10.92 -35.03
CA CYS A 62 -10.37 -11.89 -34.47
C CYS A 62 -9.85 -11.47 -33.09
N MET A 63 -9.63 -10.17 -32.89
CA MET A 63 -9.22 -9.64 -31.59
C MET A 63 -10.30 -9.87 -30.53
N ILE A 64 -11.56 -9.54 -30.81
CA ILE A 64 -12.68 -9.80 -29.89
C ILE A 64 -12.85 -11.30 -29.63
N ALA A 65 -12.77 -12.14 -30.68
CA ALA A 65 -12.86 -13.59 -30.53
C ALA A 65 -11.76 -14.14 -29.60
N ARG A 66 -10.52 -13.66 -29.75
CA ARG A 66 -9.42 -14.02 -28.87
C ARG A 66 -9.65 -13.55 -27.44
N LEU A 67 -10.16 -12.32 -27.23
CA LEU A 67 -10.47 -11.82 -25.89
C LEU A 67 -11.59 -12.64 -25.23
N ASN A 68 -12.59 -13.09 -25.99
CA ASN A 68 -13.65 -13.97 -25.50
C ASN A 68 -13.09 -15.34 -25.09
N GLN A 69 -12.17 -15.90 -25.89
CA GLN A 69 -11.50 -17.16 -25.58
C GLN A 69 -10.61 -17.05 -24.34
N ASP A 70 -9.75 -16.02 -24.27
CA ASP A 70 -8.90 -15.74 -23.11
C ASP A 70 -9.76 -15.53 -21.86
N ALA A 71 -10.90 -14.83 -21.96
CA ALA A 71 -11.83 -14.66 -20.85
C ALA A 71 -12.42 -15.99 -20.39
N ALA A 72 -12.98 -16.79 -21.31
CA ALA A 72 -13.61 -18.07 -20.98
C ALA A 72 -12.62 -19.03 -20.33
N ALA A 73 -11.40 -19.14 -20.86
CA ALA A 73 -10.32 -19.93 -20.28
C ALA A 73 -9.89 -19.43 -18.88
N ALA A 74 -9.98 -18.13 -18.63
CA ALA A 74 -9.75 -17.53 -17.33
C ALA A 74 -10.96 -17.62 -16.36
N GLY A 75 -12.05 -18.29 -16.74
CA GLY A 75 -13.28 -18.37 -15.95
C GLY A 75 -14.07 -17.05 -15.89
N LEU A 76 -13.91 -16.19 -16.90
CA LEU A 76 -14.55 -14.88 -17.02
C LEU A 76 -15.44 -14.83 -18.27
N ALA A 77 -16.46 -13.97 -18.24
CA ALA A 77 -17.18 -13.58 -19.45
C ALA A 77 -16.74 -12.18 -19.90
N HIS A 78 -16.20 -12.05 -21.11
CA HIS A 78 -15.89 -10.73 -21.69
C HIS A 78 -17.20 -9.99 -21.98
N LEU A 79 -17.27 -8.72 -21.59
CA LEU A 79 -18.47 -7.88 -21.74
C LEU A 79 -18.30 -6.86 -22.85
N ARG A 80 -17.23 -6.07 -22.79
CA ARG A 80 -16.94 -5.01 -23.76
C ARG A 80 -15.50 -4.52 -23.63
N LEU A 81 -15.00 -3.90 -24.69
CA LEU A 81 -13.77 -3.12 -24.63
C LEU A 81 -13.93 -1.91 -23.71
N ASP A 82 -12.82 -1.46 -23.14
CA ASP A 82 -12.77 -0.19 -22.43
C ASP A 82 -12.73 0.98 -23.42
N ALA A 83 -13.62 1.95 -23.25
CA ALA A 83 -13.73 3.08 -24.16
C ALA A 83 -12.52 4.03 -24.13
N ASN A 84 -11.81 4.07 -23.00
CA ASN A 84 -10.70 4.98 -22.75
C ASN A 84 -9.33 4.30 -22.88
N SER A 85 -9.29 2.98 -23.09
CA SER A 85 -8.03 2.26 -23.20
C SER A 85 -8.12 1.00 -24.07
N ARG A 86 -7.32 0.99 -25.14
CA ARG A 86 -7.17 -0.16 -26.04
C ARG A 86 -6.60 -1.42 -25.39
N HIS A 87 -6.00 -1.31 -24.19
CA HIS A 87 -5.36 -2.42 -23.49
C HIS A 87 -6.25 -3.06 -22.41
N TYR A 88 -7.46 -2.51 -22.21
CA TYR A 88 -8.38 -2.94 -21.16
C TYR A 88 -9.72 -3.39 -21.71
N SER A 89 -10.40 -4.21 -20.92
CA SER A 89 -11.79 -4.59 -21.15
C SER A 89 -12.52 -4.80 -19.83
N HIS A 90 -13.84 -4.84 -19.93
CA HIS A 90 -14.73 -5.20 -18.84
C HIS A 90 -15.11 -6.67 -18.96
N TYR A 91 -15.09 -7.37 -17.83
CA TYR A 91 -15.37 -8.79 -17.71
C TYR A 91 -16.36 -9.03 -16.58
N ARG A 92 -17.18 -10.07 -16.66
CA ARG A 92 -17.97 -10.57 -15.53
C ARG A 92 -17.26 -11.76 -14.91
N ALA A 93 -17.06 -11.70 -13.60
CA ALA A 93 -16.50 -12.79 -12.80
C ALA A 93 -17.57 -13.81 -12.37
N PRO A 94 -17.18 -15.03 -11.95
CA PRO A 94 -18.11 -16.05 -11.44
C PRO A 94 -18.92 -15.57 -10.22
N CYS A 95 -18.34 -14.68 -9.41
CA CYS A 95 -19.03 -14.03 -8.29
C CYS A 95 -20.07 -12.97 -8.73
N GLY A 96 -20.36 -12.84 -10.03
CA GLY A 96 -21.34 -11.91 -10.59
C GLY A 96 -20.82 -10.49 -10.85
N HIS A 97 -19.69 -10.10 -10.26
CA HIS A 97 -19.15 -8.74 -10.35
C HIS A 97 -18.50 -8.41 -11.70
N SER A 98 -18.60 -7.14 -12.10
CA SER A 98 -17.91 -6.60 -13.28
C SER A 98 -16.50 -6.11 -12.92
N LEU A 99 -15.50 -6.58 -13.65
CA LEU A 99 -14.08 -6.28 -13.45
C LEU A 99 -13.51 -5.56 -14.65
N ARG A 100 -12.76 -4.49 -14.40
CA ARG A 100 -11.90 -3.86 -15.40
C ARG A 100 -10.51 -4.47 -15.32
N ARG A 101 -10.03 -5.10 -16.41
CA ARG A 101 -8.73 -5.78 -16.44
C ARG A 101 -7.99 -5.55 -17.75
N GLN A 102 -6.66 -5.54 -17.66
CA GLN A 102 -5.80 -5.54 -18.83
C GLN A 102 -5.89 -6.87 -19.56
N HIS A 103 -5.79 -6.85 -20.88
CA HIS A 103 -5.80 -8.07 -21.71
C HIS A 103 -4.67 -9.03 -21.33
N GLU A 104 -3.49 -8.53 -21.02
CA GLU A 104 -2.33 -9.35 -20.63
C GLU A 104 -2.56 -10.10 -19.30
N ILE A 105 -3.21 -9.47 -18.32
CA ILE A 105 -3.54 -10.13 -17.05
C ILE A 105 -4.51 -11.29 -17.32
N VAL A 106 -5.55 -11.07 -18.12
CA VAL A 106 -6.53 -12.10 -18.44
C VAL A 106 -5.90 -13.25 -19.21
N ARG A 107 -4.98 -12.96 -20.15
CA ARG A 107 -4.21 -14.01 -20.83
C ARG A 107 -3.34 -14.83 -19.88
N ARG A 108 -2.69 -14.18 -18.90
CA ARG A 108 -1.94 -14.90 -17.86
C ARG A 108 -2.84 -15.75 -16.96
N MET A 109 -4.07 -15.30 -16.68
CA MET A 109 -5.06 -16.10 -15.96
C MET A 109 -5.50 -17.32 -16.77
N ALA A 110 -5.77 -17.15 -18.07
CA ALA A 110 -6.10 -18.24 -18.97
C ALA A 110 -5.00 -19.31 -19.05
N ALA A 111 -3.73 -18.88 -18.94
CA ALA A 111 -2.58 -19.78 -18.88
C ALA A 111 -2.34 -20.41 -17.50
N GLY A 112 -3.14 -20.08 -16.48
CA GLY A 112 -2.95 -20.57 -15.10
C GLY A 112 -1.81 -19.90 -14.33
N ASN A 113 -1.17 -18.87 -14.89
CA ASN A 113 -0.03 -18.19 -14.26
C ASN A 113 -0.44 -17.29 -13.09
N THR A 114 -1.71 -16.86 -13.03
CA THR A 114 -2.21 -16.01 -11.95
C THR A 114 -3.70 -16.26 -11.71
N GLY A 115 -4.14 -16.11 -10.47
CA GLY A 115 -5.54 -16.33 -10.07
C GLY A 115 -6.43 -15.11 -10.29
N LEU A 116 -7.75 -15.34 -10.23
CA LEU A 116 -8.74 -14.27 -10.24
C LEU A 116 -8.80 -13.58 -8.87
N ARG A 117 -8.53 -12.27 -8.84
CA ARG A 117 -8.87 -11.40 -7.70
C ARG A 117 -10.00 -10.45 -8.08
N CYS A 118 -11.15 -10.60 -7.42
CA CYS A 118 -12.27 -9.66 -7.50
C CYS A 118 -12.14 -8.64 -6.37
N GLU A 119 -11.94 -7.35 -6.68
CA GLU A 119 -11.79 -6.31 -5.65
C GLU A 119 -13.04 -6.15 -4.78
N THR A 120 -14.24 -6.38 -5.35
CA THR A 120 -15.49 -6.29 -4.59
C THR A 120 -15.64 -7.43 -3.59
N CYS A 121 -15.38 -8.67 -4.00
CA CYS A 121 -15.40 -9.81 -3.06
C CYS A 121 -14.30 -9.67 -2.02
N HIS A 122 -13.10 -9.24 -2.45
CA HIS A 122 -11.98 -8.98 -1.55
C HIS A 122 -12.35 -7.94 -0.49
N ALA A 123 -12.96 -6.82 -0.88
CA ALA A 123 -13.42 -5.79 0.07
C ALA A 123 -14.51 -6.31 1.02
N ALA A 124 -15.45 -7.13 0.53
CA ALA A 124 -16.47 -7.74 1.36
C ALA A 124 -15.88 -8.73 2.38
N THR A 125 -14.88 -9.52 1.97
CA THR A 125 -14.13 -10.40 2.88
C THR A 125 -13.41 -9.58 3.95
N GLU A 126 -12.70 -8.50 3.58
CA GLU A 126 -12.02 -7.64 4.57
C GLU A 126 -12.98 -7.00 5.57
N ALA A 127 -14.17 -6.58 5.12
CA ALA A 127 -15.20 -6.08 6.01
C ALA A 127 -15.71 -7.18 6.96
N SER A 128 -16.03 -8.36 6.42
CA SER A 128 -16.50 -9.49 7.22
C SER A 128 -15.45 -10.00 8.22
N GLU A 129 -14.17 -10.01 7.86
CA GLU A 129 -13.06 -10.38 8.74
C GLU A 129 -12.93 -9.42 9.94
N ALA A 130 -13.24 -8.14 9.71
CA ALA A 130 -13.28 -7.12 10.75
C ALA A 130 -14.53 -7.29 11.62
N ASP A 131 -15.71 -7.42 11.00
CA ASP A 131 -16.98 -7.56 11.71
C ASP A 131 -16.96 -8.79 12.63
N ALA A 132 -16.41 -9.92 12.16
CA ALA A 132 -16.24 -11.13 12.95
C ALA A 132 -15.33 -10.97 14.20
N LYS A 133 -14.58 -9.86 14.28
CA LYS A 133 -13.72 -9.53 15.42
C LYS A 133 -14.25 -8.33 16.22
N GLY A 134 -15.45 -7.85 15.90
CA GLY A 134 -16.05 -6.67 16.53
C GLY A 134 -15.49 -5.34 16.04
N TRP A 135 -14.93 -5.32 14.84
CA TRP A 135 -14.36 -4.12 14.20
C TRP A 135 -15.08 -3.78 12.91
N LYS A 136 -15.33 -2.49 12.67
CA LYS A 136 -15.88 -2.02 11.41
C LYS A 136 -14.78 -1.45 10.53
N LEU A 137 -14.63 -1.96 9.31
CA LEU A 137 -13.74 -1.39 8.30
C LEU A 137 -14.28 -0.02 7.85
N LEU A 138 -13.52 1.05 8.10
CA LEU A 138 -13.90 2.41 7.70
C LEU A 138 -13.37 2.78 6.31
N GLY A 139 -12.19 2.26 5.94
CA GLY A 139 -11.62 2.57 4.64
C GLY A 139 -10.10 2.35 4.53
N PRO A 140 -9.49 2.89 3.47
CA PRO A 140 -8.05 2.80 3.25
C PRO A 140 -7.26 3.50 4.37
N ASP A 141 -5.98 3.18 4.46
CA ASP A 141 -5.08 3.88 5.37
C ASP A 141 -4.95 5.36 4.98
N LEU A 142 -5.13 6.26 5.94
CA LEU A 142 -4.98 7.70 5.75
C LEU A 142 -3.54 8.11 5.42
N GLN A 143 -2.56 7.27 5.77
CA GLN A 143 -1.15 7.48 5.41
C GLN A 143 -0.76 6.81 4.07
N GLY A 144 -1.73 6.27 3.33
CA GLY A 144 -1.52 5.67 2.02
C GLY A 144 -0.80 4.32 2.04
N ASN A 145 -0.60 3.68 3.19
CA ASN A 145 0.04 2.37 3.24
C ASN A 145 -0.98 1.25 2.90
N PRO A 146 -0.83 0.52 1.78
CA PRO A 146 -1.79 -0.49 1.36
C PRO A 146 -1.86 -1.71 2.30
N ASN A 147 -0.87 -1.91 3.16
CA ASN A 147 -0.84 -2.98 4.17
C ASN A 147 -1.67 -2.65 5.42
N TYR A 148 -2.15 -1.41 5.53
CA TYR A 148 -2.97 -0.94 6.64
C TYR A 148 -4.36 -0.55 6.14
N ARG A 149 -5.30 -0.53 7.08
CA ARG A 149 -6.65 0.01 6.92
C ARG A 149 -7.03 0.75 8.19
N LEU A 150 -8.02 1.63 8.07
CA LEU A 150 -8.63 2.29 9.21
C LEU A 150 -9.87 1.49 9.64
N TYR A 151 -9.94 1.16 10.94
CA TYR A 151 -11.07 0.44 11.52
C TYR A 151 -11.63 1.19 12.74
N ALA A 152 -12.90 0.98 13.05
CA ALA A 152 -13.54 1.40 14.31
C ALA A 152 -13.83 0.19 15.19
N HIS A 153 -13.61 0.31 16.51
CA HIS A 153 -13.92 -0.73 17.48
C HIS A 153 -15.44 -0.77 17.74
N ALA A 154 -16.18 -1.42 16.85
CA ALA A 154 -17.64 -1.35 16.81
C ALA A 154 -18.30 -1.99 18.04
N ASP A 155 -17.78 -3.13 18.49
CA ASP A 155 -18.34 -3.87 19.64
C ASP A 155 -17.78 -3.38 20.99
N GLY A 156 -16.91 -2.37 20.97
CA GLY A 156 -16.26 -1.83 22.16
C GLY A 156 -16.38 -0.32 22.26
N CYS A 157 -15.26 0.36 22.51
CA CYS A 157 -15.25 1.78 22.80
C CYS A 157 -15.48 2.72 21.59
N GLY A 158 -15.70 2.19 20.38
CA GLY A 158 -15.88 2.99 19.17
C GLY A 158 -14.60 3.65 18.63
N ALA A 159 -13.46 3.50 19.30
CA ALA A 159 -12.21 4.14 18.89
C ALA A 159 -11.78 3.70 17.49
N THR A 160 -11.28 4.65 16.71
CA THR A 160 -10.70 4.38 15.40
C THR A 160 -9.21 4.14 15.50
N GLN A 161 -8.70 3.10 14.86
CA GLN A 161 -7.26 2.85 14.79
C GLN A 161 -6.84 2.23 13.47
N ARG A 162 -5.57 2.45 13.15
CA ARG A 162 -4.91 1.83 12.00
C ARG A 162 -4.46 0.43 12.40
N ILE A 163 -4.91 -0.58 11.66
CA ILE A 163 -4.56 -1.96 11.91
C ILE A 163 -3.99 -2.54 10.62
N ALA A 164 -2.86 -3.26 10.73
CA ALA A 164 -2.32 -4.00 9.60
C ALA A 164 -3.32 -5.06 9.16
N ARG A 165 -3.52 -5.22 7.85
CA ARG A 165 -4.47 -6.19 7.28
C ARG A 165 -4.21 -7.61 7.77
N ALA A 166 -2.95 -8.02 7.80
CA ALA A 166 -2.54 -9.33 8.32
C ALA A 166 -2.87 -9.52 9.82
N ASN A 167 -2.77 -8.46 10.62
CA ASN A 167 -3.13 -8.53 12.03
C ASN A 167 -4.66 -8.63 12.18
N MET A 168 -5.43 -7.87 11.40
CA MET A 168 -6.89 -8.01 11.36
C MET A 168 -7.32 -9.43 10.99
N GLN A 169 -6.65 -10.06 10.03
CA GLN A 169 -6.91 -11.45 9.65
C GLN A 169 -6.61 -12.43 10.78
N THR A 170 -5.44 -12.30 11.40
CA THR A 170 -4.95 -13.24 12.44
C THR A 170 -5.49 -12.98 13.84
N GLY A 171 -6.13 -11.84 14.10
CA GLY A 171 -6.56 -11.42 15.44
C GLY A 171 -5.42 -10.91 16.32
N ARG A 172 -4.21 -10.70 15.78
CA ARG A 172 -3.02 -10.29 16.55
C ARG A 172 -2.95 -8.78 16.74
N PHE A 173 -3.92 -8.22 17.44
CA PHE A 173 -4.01 -6.80 17.75
C PHE A 173 -4.97 -6.58 18.91
N GLU A 174 -4.94 -5.39 19.49
CA GLU A 174 -5.87 -4.98 20.55
C GLU A 174 -6.37 -3.57 20.24
N CYS A 175 -7.50 -3.19 20.84
CA CYS A 175 -7.95 -1.81 20.81
C CYS A 175 -6.96 -0.95 21.59
N SER A 176 -6.41 0.10 20.96
CA SER A 176 -5.54 1.06 21.65
C SER A 176 -6.23 1.80 22.78
N SER A 177 -7.57 1.87 22.82
CA SER A 177 -8.30 2.65 23.84
C SER A 177 -8.88 1.82 24.99
N CYS A 178 -9.31 0.58 24.74
CA CYS A 178 -9.95 -0.26 25.78
C CYS A 178 -9.44 -1.70 25.78
N GLY A 179 -8.36 -1.99 25.06
CA GLY A 179 -7.69 -3.28 25.13
C GLY A 179 -7.09 -3.53 26.51
N GLU A 180 -6.89 -4.80 26.86
CA GLU A 180 -6.35 -5.19 28.16
C GLU A 180 -4.81 -5.28 28.17
N GLY A 181 -4.15 -5.22 27.00
CA GLY A 181 -2.70 -5.27 26.90
C GLY A 181 -2.00 -3.92 26.92
N TRP A 182 -0.68 -3.98 26.80
CA TRP A 182 0.24 -2.85 26.98
C TRP A 182 -0.07 -1.62 26.11
N ALA A 183 -0.76 -1.79 24.98
CA ALA A 183 -1.06 -0.71 24.05
C ALA A 183 -2.15 0.24 24.57
N ALA A 184 -3.06 -0.22 25.44
CA ALA A 184 -4.20 0.55 25.93
C ALA A 184 -4.08 1.03 27.37
N ALA A 185 -3.16 0.46 28.14
CA ALA A 185 -2.84 0.96 29.47
C ALA A 185 -2.28 2.39 29.41
N LEU A 186 -2.57 3.18 30.45
CA LEU A 186 -1.91 4.47 30.68
C LEU A 186 -0.39 4.28 30.57
N SER A 187 0.27 5.20 29.88
CA SER A 187 1.70 5.15 29.65
C SER A 187 2.33 6.51 29.84
N PHE A 188 3.65 6.57 29.77
CA PHE A 188 4.40 7.80 29.90
C PHE A 188 5.45 7.87 28.82
N LEU A 189 5.62 9.04 28.21
CA LEU A 189 6.91 9.41 27.66
C LEU A 189 7.81 9.87 28.80
N TYR A 190 9.09 9.53 28.75
CA TYR A 190 10.05 9.94 29.75
C TYR A 190 11.40 10.32 29.14
N ALA A 191 12.11 11.18 29.86
CA ALA A 191 13.54 11.36 29.72
C ALA A 191 14.22 10.90 31.01
N MET A 192 15.27 10.10 30.89
CA MET A 192 16.08 9.68 32.03
C MET A 192 17.57 9.86 31.75
N ARG A 193 18.30 10.29 32.78
CA ARG A 193 19.75 10.46 32.76
C ARG A 193 20.39 9.33 33.53
N PHE A 194 21.54 8.85 33.06
CA PHE A 194 22.32 7.84 33.75
C PHE A 194 23.81 7.95 33.44
N THR A 195 24.63 7.46 34.35
CA THR A 195 26.09 7.47 34.23
C THR A 195 26.59 6.04 34.02
N LEU A 196 27.31 5.81 32.92
CA LEU A 196 27.97 4.53 32.66
C LEU A 196 29.10 4.28 33.67
N PRO A 197 29.56 3.03 33.85
CA PRO A 197 30.74 2.73 34.67
C PRO A 197 32.01 3.48 34.25
N SER A 198 32.09 3.95 33.00
CA SER A 198 33.18 4.79 32.50
C SER A 198 33.11 6.25 32.95
N GLY A 199 32.11 6.64 33.74
CA GLY A 199 31.87 8.03 34.16
C GLY A 199 31.13 8.89 33.13
N GLN A 200 30.83 8.34 31.94
CA GLN A 200 30.11 9.06 30.89
C GLN A 200 28.62 9.19 31.23
N GLU A 201 28.10 10.41 31.27
CA GLU A 201 26.67 10.69 31.41
C GLU A 201 25.94 10.64 30.07
N LEU A 202 24.79 9.98 30.05
CA LEU A 202 23.96 9.78 28.87
C LEU A 202 22.49 10.04 29.20
N VAL A 203 21.69 10.35 28.16
CA VAL A 203 20.25 10.55 28.27
C VAL A 203 19.50 9.57 27.38
N LYS A 204 18.40 9.02 27.91
CA LYS A 204 17.46 8.19 27.16
C LYS A 204 16.09 8.84 27.13
N LEU A 205 15.60 9.06 25.91
CA LEU A 205 14.19 9.25 25.62
C LEU A 205 13.54 7.88 25.40
N GLY A 206 12.36 7.67 26.00
CA GLY A 206 11.60 6.46 25.77
C GLY A 206 10.16 6.53 26.25
N TYR A 207 9.42 5.42 26.13
CA TYR A 207 8.12 5.24 26.78
C TYR A 207 8.06 4.01 27.70
N SER A 208 7.16 4.05 28.68
CA SER A 208 6.85 2.94 29.60
C SER A 208 5.53 3.21 30.33
N ARG A 209 4.83 2.14 30.72
CA ARG A 209 3.74 2.19 31.71
C ARG A 209 4.22 2.66 33.09
N ASP A 210 5.44 2.29 33.43
CA ASP A 210 6.09 2.62 34.69
C ASP A 210 7.56 3.00 34.42
N PRO A 211 7.85 4.31 34.31
CA PRO A 211 9.20 4.81 34.14
C PRO A 211 10.13 4.47 35.31
N ASP A 212 9.63 4.43 36.55
CA ASP A 212 10.44 4.13 37.74
C ASP A 212 10.93 2.69 37.72
N SER A 213 10.01 1.75 37.51
CA SER A 213 10.35 0.33 37.38
C SER A 213 11.32 0.10 36.20
N ARG A 214 11.13 0.82 35.09
CA ARG A 214 12.04 0.73 33.93
C ARG A 214 13.43 1.27 34.26
N LEU A 215 13.54 2.39 34.97
CA LEU A 215 14.83 2.93 35.43
C LEU A 215 15.52 1.92 36.38
N ALA A 216 14.80 1.47 37.41
CA ALA A 216 15.34 0.66 38.49
C ALA A 216 15.70 -0.78 38.09
N HIS A 217 14.88 -1.42 37.24
CA HIS A 217 15.02 -2.85 36.94
C HIS A 217 15.45 -3.17 35.51
N GLN A 218 15.20 -2.26 34.55
CA GLN A 218 15.47 -2.52 33.13
C GLN A 218 16.64 -1.70 32.58
N LEU A 219 16.97 -0.53 33.15
CA LEU A 219 18.14 0.24 32.73
C LEU A 219 19.37 -0.10 33.58
N ARG A 220 19.25 -0.03 34.91
CA ARG A 220 20.34 -0.32 35.85
C ARG A 220 20.83 -1.77 35.73
N ILE A 221 22.15 -1.94 35.58
CA ILE A 221 22.83 -3.24 35.78
C ILE A 221 23.27 -3.42 37.23
N GLY A 222 23.68 -2.34 37.91
CA GLY A 222 24.04 -2.32 39.33
C GLY A 222 23.21 -1.31 40.13
N ARG A 223 23.00 -1.55 41.43
CA ARG A 223 22.18 -0.68 42.29
C ARG A 223 22.76 0.72 42.47
N ASP A 224 24.09 0.84 42.41
CA ASP A 224 24.82 2.08 42.66
C ASP A 224 25.03 2.93 41.39
N MET A 225 24.51 2.47 40.24
CA MET A 225 24.62 3.23 38.99
C MET A 225 23.78 4.51 39.10
N PRO A 226 24.41 5.70 39.04
CA PRO A 226 23.66 6.96 39.12
C PRO A 226 22.69 7.05 37.95
N CYS A 227 21.40 7.17 38.26
CA CYS A 227 20.41 7.50 37.26
C CYS A 227 19.14 8.07 37.88
N GLU A 228 18.45 8.89 37.11
CA GLU A 228 17.26 9.61 37.54
C GLU A 228 16.31 9.83 36.36
N ILE A 229 15.04 10.09 36.68
CA ILE A 229 14.05 10.50 35.69
C ILE A 229 14.01 12.02 35.68
N LEU A 230 14.33 12.61 34.53
CA LEU A 230 14.32 14.05 34.33
C LEU A 230 12.90 14.57 34.08
N ARG A 231 12.09 13.81 33.33
CA ARG A 231 10.74 14.23 32.94
C ARG A 231 9.84 13.02 32.68
N ARG A 232 8.55 13.17 32.98
CA ARG A 232 7.47 12.27 32.60
C ARG A 232 6.34 13.08 31.98
N VAL A 233 5.77 12.59 30.89
CA VAL A 233 4.58 13.14 30.27
C VAL A 233 3.56 12.02 30.17
N PRO A 234 2.42 12.10 30.88
CA PRO A 234 1.38 11.08 30.81
C PRO A 234 0.81 11.01 29.40
N MET A 235 0.63 9.79 28.93
CA MET A 235 0.03 9.45 27.64
C MET A 235 -1.18 8.59 27.93
N ARG A 236 -2.29 8.88 27.25
CA ARG A 236 -3.56 8.17 27.46
C ARG A 236 -3.40 6.65 27.33
N THR A 237 -2.56 6.22 26.39
CA THR A 237 -2.35 4.81 26.05
C THR A 237 -0.87 4.56 25.70
N GLY A 238 -0.41 3.31 25.83
CA GLY A 238 0.91 2.88 25.34
C GLY A 238 1.08 3.09 23.83
N HIS A 239 0.00 2.95 23.06
CA HIS A 239 -0.01 3.23 21.64
C HIS A 239 0.29 4.70 21.34
N ASP A 240 -0.38 5.62 22.03
CA ASP A 240 -0.13 7.06 21.87
C ASP A 240 1.31 7.42 22.23
N ALA A 241 1.85 6.79 23.28
CA ALA A 241 3.24 6.96 23.67
C ALA A 241 4.21 6.53 22.55
N ILE A 242 4.02 5.34 21.97
CA ILE A 242 4.86 4.85 20.84
C ILE A 242 4.73 5.74 19.60
N CYS A 243 3.50 6.12 19.26
CA CYS A 243 3.22 6.95 18.10
C CYS A 243 3.83 8.36 18.24
N ALA A 244 3.88 8.89 19.47
CA ALA A 244 4.54 10.14 19.77
C ALA A 244 6.07 10.02 19.84
N GLU A 245 6.60 8.93 20.42
CA GLU A 245 8.04 8.69 20.60
C GLU A 245 8.79 8.60 19.26
N LYS A 246 8.26 7.85 18.28
CA LYS A 246 8.94 7.60 16.99
C LYS A 246 9.29 8.88 16.22
N PRO A 247 8.37 9.85 16.02
CA PRO A 247 8.69 11.14 15.43
C PRO A 247 9.73 11.94 16.20
N LEU A 248 9.76 11.86 17.54
CA LEU A 248 10.77 12.56 18.34
C LEU A 248 12.17 11.99 18.07
N HIS A 249 12.32 10.67 18.06
CA HIS A 249 13.60 10.04 17.72
C HIS A 249 14.04 10.36 16.29
N ALA A 250 13.12 10.37 15.34
CA ALA A 250 13.41 10.78 13.96
C ALA A 250 13.93 12.24 13.92
N LYS A 251 13.26 13.16 14.62
CA LYS A 251 13.65 14.58 14.69
C LYS A 251 15.01 14.79 15.37
N LEU A 252 15.29 14.06 16.44
CA LEU A 252 16.58 14.14 17.14
C LEU A 252 17.73 13.60 16.27
N ARG A 253 17.52 12.48 15.57
CA ARG A 253 18.52 11.92 14.66
C ARG A 253 18.81 12.81 13.46
N ASP A 254 17.77 13.44 12.91
CA ASP A 254 17.89 14.34 11.77
C ASP A 254 18.68 15.61 12.13
N ARG A 255 18.37 16.21 13.29
CA ARG A 255 19.00 17.46 13.74
C ARG A 255 20.36 17.27 14.38
N HIS A 256 20.58 16.14 15.06
CA HIS A 256 21.77 15.90 15.88
C HIS A 256 22.33 14.48 15.70
N PRO A 257 22.69 14.07 14.47
CA PRO A 257 23.19 12.72 14.20
C PRO A 257 24.43 12.38 15.04
N GLN A 258 25.30 13.36 15.31
CA GLN A 258 26.53 13.22 16.10
C GLN A 258 26.29 12.90 17.58
N ALA A 259 25.11 13.24 18.12
CA ALA A 259 24.79 13.04 19.52
C ALA A 259 24.04 11.71 19.77
N VAL A 260 23.84 10.90 18.72
CA VAL A 260 23.36 9.52 18.83
C VAL A 260 24.53 8.64 19.25
N VAL A 261 24.43 8.00 20.42
CA VAL A 261 25.52 7.18 20.96
C VAL A 261 25.55 5.83 20.27
N ASP A 262 26.73 5.42 19.79
CA ASP A 262 26.94 4.10 19.20
C ASP A 262 26.60 3.00 20.24
N PRO A 263 25.74 2.02 19.91
CA PRO A 263 25.44 0.89 20.79
C PRO A 263 26.65 0.17 21.40
N ARG A 264 27.81 0.17 20.72
CA ARG A 264 29.05 -0.41 21.24
C ARG A 264 29.54 0.26 22.54
N VAL A 265 29.18 1.53 22.77
CA VAL A 265 29.57 2.29 23.96
C VAL A 265 28.87 1.78 25.22
N TYR A 266 27.59 1.36 25.12
CA TYR A 266 26.75 1.03 26.27
C TYR A 266 26.26 -0.42 26.32
N ARG A 267 26.37 -1.20 25.24
CA ARG A 267 25.97 -2.61 25.24
C ARG A 267 26.73 -3.40 26.32
N GLY A 268 25.99 -4.15 27.14
CA GLY A 268 26.55 -4.89 28.28
C GLY A 268 26.78 -4.04 29.54
N LYS A 269 26.62 -2.71 29.46
CA LYS A 269 26.69 -1.78 30.60
C LYS A 269 25.30 -1.32 31.08
N ILE A 270 24.30 -1.40 30.20
CA ILE A 270 22.87 -1.23 30.49
C ILE A 270 22.07 -2.36 29.81
N ARG A 271 20.86 -2.68 30.30
CA ARG A 271 20.03 -3.77 29.72
C ARG A 271 19.13 -3.31 28.56
N VAL A 272 19.13 -2.02 28.22
CA VAL A 272 18.37 -1.46 27.10
C VAL A 272 19.27 -1.25 25.88
N CYS A 273 18.75 -1.55 24.69
CA CYS A 273 19.54 -1.65 23.46
C CYS A 273 19.21 -0.60 22.38
N SER A 274 18.36 0.38 22.67
CA SER A 274 17.92 1.35 21.65
C SER A 274 17.89 2.80 22.14
N GLU A 275 18.35 3.67 21.22
CA GLU A 275 18.24 5.13 21.21
C GLU A 275 18.66 5.80 22.53
N ILE A 276 19.99 5.88 22.69
CA ILE A 276 20.69 6.60 23.75
C ILE A 276 21.38 7.81 23.12
N TYR A 277 21.32 8.94 23.81
CA TYR A 277 21.88 10.20 23.37
C TYR A 277 22.94 10.70 24.33
N ASP A 278 23.86 11.50 23.80
CA ASP A 278 24.81 12.25 24.60
C ASP A 278 24.09 13.28 25.49
N THR A 279 24.69 13.60 26.65
CA THR A 279 24.10 14.52 27.63
C THR A 279 23.83 15.92 27.05
N SER A 280 24.55 16.33 25.99
CA SER A 280 24.31 17.58 25.27
C SER A 280 22.89 17.72 24.72
N LEU A 281 22.19 16.61 24.44
CA LEU A 281 20.79 16.65 23.97
C LEU A 281 19.74 16.70 25.07
N THR A 282 20.15 16.77 26.34
CA THR A 282 19.19 16.76 27.45
C THR A 282 18.15 17.86 27.30
N GLN A 283 18.56 19.10 27.01
CA GLN A 283 17.63 20.23 26.91
C GLN A 283 16.69 20.10 25.70
N ASP A 284 17.19 19.64 24.55
CA ASP A 284 16.35 19.40 23.36
C ASP A 284 15.30 18.31 23.62
N VAL A 285 15.69 17.21 24.28
CA VAL A 285 14.77 16.13 24.67
C VAL A 285 13.69 16.66 25.60
N LEU A 286 14.07 17.43 26.63
CA LEU A 286 13.11 18.02 27.58
C LEU A 286 12.15 18.99 26.88
N ALA A 287 12.66 19.86 25.99
CA ALA A 287 11.83 20.80 25.24
C ALA A 287 10.82 20.08 24.33
N LEU A 288 11.20 18.96 23.71
CA LEU A 288 10.28 18.14 22.91
C LEU A 288 9.16 17.54 23.76
N LEU A 289 9.50 17.01 24.94
CA LEU A 289 8.52 16.46 25.88
C LEU A 289 7.57 17.54 26.40
N ASP A 290 8.08 18.72 26.76
CA ASP A 290 7.25 19.83 27.21
C ASP A 290 6.35 20.39 26.10
N GLY A 291 6.77 20.28 24.84
CA GLY A 291 5.92 20.57 23.70
C GLY A 291 4.75 19.60 23.57
N ILE A 292 4.93 18.31 23.89
CA ILE A 292 3.83 17.32 23.93
C ILE A 292 2.91 17.61 25.11
N ALA A 293 3.48 17.85 26.30
CA ALA A 293 2.70 18.13 27.50
C ALA A 293 1.78 19.35 27.33
N ARG A 294 2.27 20.42 26.68
CA ARG A 294 1.44 21.60 26.36
C ARG A 294 0.29 21.28 25.42
N ARG A 295 0.55 20.58 24.31
CA ARG A 295 -0.52 20.20 23.37
C ARG A 295 -1.60 19.33 24.01
N ALA A 296 -1.23 18.47 24.97
CA ALA A 296 -2.17 17.62 25.68
C ALA A 296 -3.04 18.37 26.71
N LEU A 297 -2.68 19.60 27.10
CA LEU A 297 -3.49 20.47 27.95
C LEU A 297 -4.46 21.35 27.14
N ASP A 298 -4.13 21.61 25.88
CA ASP A 298 -4.90 22.47 24.97
C ASP A 298 -5.94 21.67 24.13
N SER A 299 -6.10 20.36 24.36
CA SER A 299 -7.01 19.45 23.64
C SER A 299 -7.94 18.68 24.57
#